data_AF-A0A7L9BRR1-F1
#
_entry.id   AF-A0A7L9BRR1-F1
#
_cell.length_a   1.000
_cell.length_b   1.000
_cell.length_c   1.000
_cell.angle_alpha   90.00
_cell.angle_beta   90.00
_cell.angle_gamma   90.00
#
_symmetry.space_group_name_H-M   'P 1'
#
loop_
_entity.id
_entity.type
_entity.pdbx_description
1 polymer ?
#
loop_
_entity_poly.entity_id
_entity_poly.type
_entity_poly.pdbx_seq_one_letter_code
_entity_poly.pdbx_strand_id
1 'polypeptide(L)'
;MQHEHRRRACRFTVAALTVAGSVAGLGPVQPDPESEAHRKNHQPPDTTPVNPDGSKPDSAQPQDPSKPPTSPTTPTTPTTPGQPMGPGAFSPLTSAGPIPGVIKVSAIEPEEPGPYVKREKPQAWVMRAFLTLNGYGNLVYEDGTRVQARVGTAYETMTIVFPVVSSSAASLLNLPEATSKLVTDERERLSGKFMPGGTLGKPELLRTQLDGSPYHSGVWLGKWALGEVGVPARWESSLLIVDLPMTSFNTTYDEKAAERVGWPTQGWPVIAASTFAPQMYVDFGPDPLTGLTVPYNPAYVAEAVKSWLGGRDPRSYAPAVLAKLLCGKASEHFQPTGDGLVFNRGGYTPADGGSKVQSTYGLEGLAIGGAEQAARLKRGTEWDMVCLLTAAYRHCGIPARMVIGYDSREEENEDRGRSRSPRLRAWVEWYLFDEPNKTANWVPADPVRIRRVTSRMHPLNSSWKFFGRHDELRGVMPFAHHFHPPTKVRSYESPAFWGWQVTPGLPSQVWQRVRFAGHKGSHRPDRPQPGFPGSTR
;
A
#
# COMPACT_ATOMS: atom_id res chain seq x y z
N MET A 1 63.51 13.16 8.22
CA MET A 1 63.39 14.35 9.09
C MET A 1 61.92 14.46 9.46
N GLN A 2 61.47 14.11 10.67
CA GLN A 2 61.51 14.92 11.92
C GLN A 2 60.87 16.30 11.70
N HIS A 3 59.92 16.85 12.45
CA HIS A 3 59.31 16.71 13.79
C HIS A 3 57.85 17.23 13.67
N GLU A 4 56.82 16.77 14.38
CA GLU A 4 56.52 16.85 15.82
C GLU A 4 56.16 18.25 16.39
N HIS A 5 55.19 18.24 17.33
CA HIS A 5 54.81 19.26 18.34
C HIS A 5 53.84 20.38 17.92
N ARG A 6 52.90 20.89 18.75
CA ARG A 6 52.51 20.61 20.15
C ARG A 6 51.16 21.29 20.44
N ARG A 7 50.41 20.66 21.36
CA ARG A 7 49.41 21.17 22.33
C ARG A 7 49.29 22.70 22.50
N ARG A 8 48.05 23.17 22.71
CA ARG A 8 47.65 23.94 23.91
C ARG A 8 46.13 24.05 24.04
N ALA A 9 45.64 23.58 25.19
CA ALA A 9 44.31 23.87 25.71
C ALA A 9 44.40 25.09 26.64
N CYS A 10 43.42 26.00 26.56
CA CYS A 10 43.10 26.96 27.60
C CYS A 10 41.60 26.86 27.94
N ARG A 11 41.35 26.78 29.25
CA ARG A 11 40.05 26.66 29.92
C ARG A 11 39.26 27.97 29.85
N PHE A 12 37.92 27.88 29.84
CA PHE A 12 37.07 28.79 30.60
C PHE A 12 35.84 28.04 31.15
N THR A 13 35.62 28.23 32.44
CA THR A 13 34.57 27.69 33.31
C THR A 13 33.37 28.65 33.31
N VAL A 14 32.11 28.19 33.32
CA VAL A 14 30.98 28.78 34.10
C VAL A 14 29.93 27.68 34.41
N ALA A 15 29.36 27.79 35.60
CA ALA A 15 28.54 26.84 36.36
C ALA A 15 27.16 26.50 35.78
N ALA A 16 26.67 25.30 36.14
CA ALA A 16 25.29 24.87 35.94
C ALA A 16 24.49 25.01 37.25
N LEU A 17 23.36 25.72 37.16
CA LEU A 17 22.32 25.83 38.18
C LEU A 17 21.40 24.60 38.07
N THR A 18 21.17 23.90 39.18
CA THR A 18 20.26 22.76 39.26
C THR A 18 18.88 23.23 39.71
N VAL A 19 17.81 22.84 39.01
CA VAL A 19 16.44 22.89 39.53
C VAL A 19 15.81 21.51 39.33
N ALA A 20 15.53 20.86 40.46
CA ALA A 20 14.73 19.64 40.55
C ALA A 20 13.25 20.00 40.61
N GLY A 21 12.42 19.32 39.81
CA GLY A 21 10.96 19.43 39.82
C GLY A 21 10.32 18.10 40.17
N SER A 22 9.65 18.10 41.33
CA SER A 22 8.92 17.00 41.97
C SER A 22 7.67 16.56 41.18
N VAL A 23 7.38 15.26 41.17
CA VAL A 23 6.12 14.68 40.69
C VAL A 23 5.26 14.33 41.91
N ALA A 24 4.15 15.05 42.09
CA ALA A 24 3.14 14.76 43.10
C ALA A 24 2.11 13.75 42.57
N GLY A 25 1.74 12.81 43.44
CA GLY A 25 0.89 11.66 43.14
C GLY A 25 -0.60 11.97 42.99
N LEU A 26 -1.29 11.02 42.36
CA LEU A 26 -2.74 10.90 42.33
C LEU A 26 -3.12 9.56 42.94
N GLY A 27 -3.98 9.60 43.95
CA GLY A 27 -4.47 8.45 44.71
C GLY A 27 -5.55 7.64 43.96
N PRO A 28 -5.95 6.50 44.53
CA PRO A 28 -6.88 5.57 43.88
C PRO A 28 -8.34 6.04 43.98
N VAL A 29 -9.06 5.87 42.88
CA VAL A 29 -10.51 6.11 42.76
C VAL A 29 -11.26 4.86 43.24
N GLN A 30 -12.15 5.02 44.22
CA GLN A 30 -13.13 4.00 44.63
C GLN A 30 -14.25 3.88 43.58
N PRO A 31 -14.81 2.67 43.36
CA PRO A 31 -16.01 2.50 42.54
C PRO A 31 -17.30 2.64 43.38
N ASP A 32 -18.28 3.35 42.82
CA ASP A 32 -19.66 3.42 43.32
C ASP A 32 -20.38 2.07 43.15
N PRO A 33 -21.21 1.64 44.13
CA PRO A 33 -22.07 0.48 44.02
C PRO A 33 -23.51 0.91 43.77
N GLU A 34 -24.03 0.76 42.55
CA GLU A 34 -25.48 0.64 42.29
C GLU A 34 -25.76 0.38 40.79
N SER A 35 -26.12 -0.86 40.45
CA SER A 35 -27.06 -1.20 39.36
C SER A 35 -27.11 -2.73 39.17
N GLU A 36 -27.75 -3.41 40.11
CA GLU A 36 -28.16 -4.81 39.98
C GLU A 36 -29.67 -4.86 39.72
N ALA A 37 -30.09 -5.04 38.47
CA ALA A 37 -31.40 -5.60 38.15
C ALA A 37 -31.41 -6.24 36.75
N HIS A 38 -31.71 -7.54 36.74
CA HIS A 38 -32.12 -8.37 35.60
C HIS A 38 -31.04 -8.88 34.63
N ARG A 39 -30.38 -9.99 35.02
CA ARG A 39 -30.10 -11.10 34.09
C ARG A 39 -30.41 -12.45 34.73
N LYS A 40 -31.25 -13.23 34.04
CA LYS A 40 -31.67 -14.58 34.43
C LYS A 40 -30.55 -15.60 34.16
N ASN A 41 -30.44 -16.53 35.10
CA ASN A 41 -29.53 -17.67 35.19
C ASN A 41 -29.55 -18.63 33.99
N HIS A 42 -28.38 -18.99 33.49
CA HIS A 42 -28.08 -20.35 33.03
C HIS A 42 -26.65 -20.71 33.45
N GLN A 43 -26.56 -21.68 34.37
CA GLN A 43 -25.36 -22.22 34.97
C GLN A 43 -25.25 -23.69 34.51
N PRO A 44 -24.13 -24.13 33.93
CA PRO A 44 -23.83 -25.56 33.80
C PRO A 44 -22.98 -26.04 35.00
N PRO A 45 -23.02 -27.35 35.31
CA PRO A 45 -22.54 -27.87 36.59
C PRO A 45 -21.02 -28.07 36.66
N ASP A 46 -20.53 -27.89 37.89
CA ASP A 46 -19.21 -28.25 38.41
C ASP A 46 -18.87 -29.73 38.21
N THR A 47 -17.64 -29.98 37.78
CA THR A 47 -16.90 -31.20 38.14
C THR A 47 -15.46 -30.84 38.50
N THR A 48 -15.16 -30.88 39.79
CA THR A 48 -13.80 -31.02 40.33
C THR A 48 -13.40 -32.50 40.32
N PRO A 49 -12.09 -32.80 40.23
CA PRO A 49 -11.53 -33.65 41.28
C PRO A 49 -10.17 -33.17 41.84
N VAL A 50 -9.85 -33.81 42.96
CA VAL A 50 -8.85 -33.55 43.99
C VAL A 50 -7.41 -33.93 43.58
N ASN A 51 -6.46 -33.14 44.13
CA ASN A 51 -4.99 -33.27 44.32
C ASN A 51 -4.44 -34.68 44.70
N PRO A 52 -3.11 -35.02 44.71
CA PRO A 52 -2.05 -34.25 45.40
C PRO A 52 -0.56 -34.43 44.94
N ASP A 53 0.34 -33.87 45.78
CA ASP A 53 1.82 -33.98 45.87
C ASP A 53 2.67 -33.13 44.91
N GLY A 54 3.69 -32.38 45.33
CA GLY A 54 4.38 -32.30 46.61
C GLY A 54 5.89 -32.27 46.37
N SER A 55 6.57 -31.14 46.62
CA SER A 55 7.97 -31.05 47.09
C SER A 55 8.52 -29.61 47.08
N LYS A 56 8.93 -29.15 48.27
CA LYS A 56 9.97 -28.12 48.49
C LYS A 56 11.36 -28.77 48.32
N PRO A 57 12.45 -27.99 48.14
CA PRO A 57 13.26 -27.63 49.31
C PRO A 57 13.89 -26.22 49.28
N ASP A 58 14.40 -25.85 50.45
CA ASP A 58 15.03 -24.59 50.86
C ASP A 58 16.50 -24.41 50.43
N SER A 59 16.91 -23.12 50.46
CA SER A 59 18.19 -22.57 50.95
C SER A 59 19.52 -22.85 50.22
N ALA A 60 20.20 -21.78 49.78
CA ALA A 60 21.50 -21.31 50.32
C ALA A 60 22.11 -20.18 49.45
N GLN A 61 22.48 -19.06 50.08
CA GLN A 61 23.48 -18.11 49.56
C GLN A 61 24.88 -18.74 49.61
N PRO A 62 25.77 -18.37 48.67
CA PRO A 62 27.05 -17.81 49.12
C PRO A 62 27.53 -16.60 48.30
N GLN A 63 28.51 -15.93 48.92
CA GLN A 63 29.09 -14.63 48.63
C GLN A 63 29.98 -14.59 47.37
N ASP A 64 30.08 -13.36 46.84
CA ASP A 64 31.03 -12.78 45.87
C ASP A 64 32.51 -13.11 46.21
N PRO A 65 33.43 -13.24 45.22
CA PRO A 65 34.21 -12.06 44.84
C PRO A 65 34.73 -12.00 43.36
N SER A 66 34.66 -10.79 42.80
CA SER A 66 35.77 -10.04 42.14
C SER A 66 36.12 -10.18 40.63
N LYS A 67 36.16 -8.98 39.98
CA LYS A 67 37.03 -8.49 38.86
C LYS A 67 36.76 -8.95 37.39
N PRO A 68 37.17 -8.15 36.37
CA PRO A 68 36.80 -6.77 35.98
C PRO A 68 36.11 -6.73 34.58
N PRO A 69 35.45 -5.62 34.18
CA PRO A 69 34.69 -5.57 32.91
C PRO A 69 35.58 -5.34 31.68
N THR A 70 35.34 -6.16 30.65
CA THR A 70 35.73 -5.92 29.25
C THR A 70 34.82 -4.87 28.60
N SER A 71 35.43 -4.12 27.68
CA SER A 71 34.95 -2.94 26.97
C SER A 71 33.59 -3.10 26.27
N PRO A 72 32.66 -2.12 26.38
CA PRO A 72 31.58 -1.93 25.44
C PRO A 72 31.95 -0.92 24.35
N THR A 73 31.84 -1.42 23.13
CA THR A 73 31.41 -0.80 21.88
C THR A 73 31.01 0.69 21.90
N THR A 74 31.64 1.41 20.98
CA THR A 74 31.39 2.77 20.49
C THR A 74 29.93 3.00 20.06
N PRO A 75 29.27 4.10 20.46
CA PRO A 75 28.04 4.58 19.84
C PRO A 75 28.35 5.34 18.55
N THR A 76 27.62 5.00 17.50
CA THR A 76 27.62 5.61 16.17
C THR A 76 27.09 7.05 16.17
N THR A 77 27.68 7.85 15.29
CA THR A 77 27.35 9.23 14.93
C THR A 77 25.89 9.40 14.48
N PRO A 78 25.23 10.54 14.74
CA PRO A 78 23.90 10.83 14.21
C PRO A 78 23.93 10.93 12.68
N THR A 79 23.06 10.16 12.02
CA THR A 79 22.84 10.19 10.58
C THR A 79 22.12 11.47 10.15
N THR A 80 22.70 12.16 9.16
CA THR A 80 22.09 13.21 8.36
C THR A 80 20.74 12.74 7.78
N PRO A 81 19.69 13.58 7.72
CA PRO A 81 18.46 13.24 6.99
C PRO A 81 18.80 12.84 5.55
N GLY A 82 18.37 11.64 5.16
CA GLY A 82 18.70 11.04 3.87
C GLY A 82 18.37 11.97 2.72
N GLN A 83 19.32 12.15 1.80
CA GLN A 83 19.03 12.79 0.51
C GLN A 83 17.93 11.98 -0.20
N PRO A 84 16.96 12.64 -0.85
CA PRO A 84 15.93 11.94 -1.59
C PRO A 84 16.56 11.11 -2.71
N MET A 85 16.22 9.82 -2.72
CA MET A 85 16.64 8.80 -3.69
C MET A 85 16.81 9.38 -5.09
N GLY A 86 18.03 9.59 -5.56
CA GLY A 86 18.30 10.10 -6.91
C GLY A 86 17.67 9.21 -7.99
N PRO A 87 17.39 9.74 -9.21
CA PRO A 87 16.79 8.96 -10.26
C PRO A 87 17.95 8.18 -10.87
N GLY A 88 18.29 7.05 -10.28
CA GLY A 88 18.99 6.03 -11.03
C GLY A 88 18.12 5.80 -12.26
N ALA A 89 18.65 6.13 -13.45
CA ALA A 89 17.99 5.73 -14.68
C ALA A 89 17.66 4.25 -14.51
N PHE A 90 16.37 3.91 -14.56
CA PHE A 90 15.94 2.53 -14.64
C PHE A 90 16.48 1.98 -15.95
N SER A 91 17.76 1.59 -15.98
CA SER A 91 18.18 0.48 -16.82
C SER A 91 17.26 -0.65 -16.41
N PRO A 92 16.58 -1.33 -17.35
CA PRO A 92 15.78 -2.50 -17.01
C PRO A 92 16.70 -3.40 -16.20
N LEU A 93 16.46 -3.47 -14.90
CA LEU A 93 17.15 -4.41 -14.03
C LEU A 93 16.87 -5.75 -14.70
N THR A 94 17.92 -6.38 -15.23
CA THR A 94 17.89 -7.78 -15.62
C THR A 94 17.51 -8.53 -14.35
N SER A 95 16.21 -8.71 -14.15
CA SER A 95 15.66 -9.31 -12.94
C SER A 95 16.26 -10.69 -12.80
N ALA A 96 16.46 -11.15 -11.56
CA ALA A 96 16.64 -12.57 -11.29
C ALA A 96 15.57 -13.33 -12.10
N GLY A 97 16.03 -14.18 -13.02
CA GLY A 97 15.24 -14.60 -14.17
C GLY A 97 13.90 -15.21 -13.78
N PRO A 98 12.88 -15.11 -14.65
CA PRO A 98 11.67 -15.89 -14.49
C PRO A 98 12.04 -17.36 -14.33
N ILE A 99 11.15 -18.09 -13.64
CA ILE A 99 11.20 -19.54 -13.53
C ILE A 99 11.52 -20.15 -14.91
N PRO A 100 12.37 -21.17 -15.00
CA PRO A 100 12.66 -21.86 -16.26
C PRO A 100 11.36 -22.30 -16.93
N GLY A 101 10.97 -21.56 -17.97
CA GLY A 101 9.72 -21.68 -18.70
C GLY A 101 9.29 -20.32 -19.24
N VAL A 102 9.59 -20.05 -20.50
CA VAL A 102 9.15 -18.81 -21.19
C VAL A 102 7.64 -18.68 -21.03
N ILE A 103 7.17 -17.62 -20.37
CA ILE A 103 5.74 -17.29 -20.30
C ILE A 103 5.25 -17.13 -21.74
N LYS A 104 4.39 -18.06 -22.18
CA LYS A 104 3.77 -17.98 -23.50
C LYS A 104 2.64 -16.97 -23.46
N VAL A 105 2.60 -16.10 -24.47
CA VAL A 105 1.52 -15.15 -24.68
C VAL A 105 0.59 -15.72 -25.75
N SER A 106 -0.68 -15.89 -25.41
CA SER A 106 -1.71 -16.30 -26.35
C SER A 106 -2.22 -15.10 -27.14
N ALA A 107 -2.48 -15.31 -28.43
CA ALA A 107 -3.16 -14.34 -29.29
C ALA A 107 -4.69 -14.37 -29.14
N ILE A 108 -5.23 -15.29 -28.33
CA ILE A 108 -6.67 -15.38 -28.06
C ILE A 108 -7.08 -14.19 -27.18
N GLU A 109 -8.04 -13.41 -27.66
CA GLU A 109 -8.76 -12.41 -26.86
C GLU A 109 -9.99 -13.10 -26.24
N PRO A 110 -9.99 -13.36 -24.92
CA PRO A 110 -11.13 -14.00 -24.28
C PRO A 110 -12.29 -13.03 -24.02
N GLU A 111 -13.50 -13.57 -23.97
CA GLU A 111 -14.64 -12.85 -23.41
C GLU A 111 -14.46 -12.68 -21.89
N GLU A 112 -14.56 -11.43 -21.42
CA GLU A 112 -14.48 -11.07 -20.00
C GLU A 112 -15.70 -10.24 -19.55
N PRO A 113 -16.35 -10.56 -18.42
CA PRO A 113 -16.06 -11.70 -17.55
C PRO A 113 -16.64 -13.01 -18.11
N GLY A 114 -15.89 -14.09 -17.97
CA GLY A 114 -16.35 -15.45 -18.21
C GLY A 114 -17.38 -15.93 -17.18
N PRO A 115 -17.85 -17.19 -17.30
CA PRO A 115 -19.00 -17.69 -16.55
C PRO A 115 -18.70 -17.98 -15.06
N TYR A 116 -17.43 -17.98 -14.65
CA TYR A 116 -17.01 -18.46 -13.34
C TYR A 116 -17.21 -17.45 -12.21
N VAL A 117 -17.09 -16.16 -12.50
CA VAL A 117 -17.33 -15.07 -11.54
C VAL A 117 -18.51 -14.24 -12.00
N LYS A 118 -19.59 -14.24 -11.20
CA LYS A 118 -20.76 -13.41 -11.45
C LYS A 118 -20.70 -12.16 -10.59
N ARG A 119 -21.02 -11.03 -11.21
CA ARG A 119 -21.19 -9.73 -10.55
C ARG A 119 -22.64 -9.56 -10.15
N GLU A 120 -22.89 -9.27 -8.88
CA GLU A 120 -24.24 -9.14 -8.31
C GLU A 120 -24.40 -7.83 -7.54
N LYS A 121 -25.64 -7.39 -7.35
CA LYS A 121 -26.00 -6.26 -6.46
C LYS A 121 -25.18 -5.00 -6.77
N PRO A 122 -25.30 -4.45 -8.00
CA PRO A 122 -24.50 -3.31 -8.43
C PRO A 122 -24.74 -2.08 -7.56
N GLN A 123 -23.69 -1.30 -7.35
CA GLN A 123 -23.75 -0.04 -6.61
C GLN A 123 -22.88 1.00 -7.31
N ALA A 124 -23.50 2.12 -7.68
CA ALA A 124 -22.78 3.26 -8.25
C ALA A 124 -22.05 4.04 -7.15
N TRP A 125 -20.81 4.43 -7.46
CA TRP A 125 -19.92 5.21 -6.62
C TRP A 125 -19.24 6.31 -7.42
N VAL A 126 -18.86 7.39 -6.73
CA VAL A 126 -17.83 8.31 -7.18
C VAL A 126 -16.72 8.28 -6.15
N MET A 127 -15.58 7.70 -6.53
CA MET A 127 -14.37 7.78 -5.72
C MET A 127 -13.69 9.11 -6.00
N ARG A 128 -13.38 9.87 -4.96
CA ARG A 128 -12.61 11.12 -5.04
C ARG A 128 -11.26 10.93 -4.37
N ALA A 129 -10.18 11.12 -5.12
CA ALA A 129 -8.82 11.20 -4.61
C ALA A 129 -8.37 12.66 -4.53
N PHE A 130 -7.75 13.05 -3.42
CA PHE A 130 -7.09 14.33 -3.22
C PHE A 130 -5.59 14.08 -3.04
N LEU A 131 -4.78 14.49 -4.01
CA LEU A 131 -3.34 14.36 -3.97
C LEU A 131 -2.76 15.75 -3.72
N THR A 132 -2.10 15.92 -2.59
CA THR A 132 -1.46 17.18 -2.23
C THR A 132 0.04 17.02 -2.27
N LEU A 133 0.71 17.93 -2.96
CA LEU A 133 2.14 18.16 -2.84
C LEU A 133 2.33 19.52 -2.18
N ASN A 134 3.34 19.64 -1.33
CA ASN A 134 3.79 20.93 -0.84
C ASN A 134 5.31 20.96 -0.75
N GLY A 135 5.90 22.03 -1.25
CA GLY A 135 7.29 22.35 -0.96
C GLY A 135 7.45 22.59 0.54
N TYR A 136 8.55 22.11 1.12
CA TYR A 136 8.92 22.59 2.44
C TYR A 136 9.27 24.08 2.34
N GLY A 137 8.68 24.89 3.22
CA GLY A 137 9.13 26.27 3.37
C GLY A 137 10.56 26.25 3.90
N ASN A 138 11.48 26.92 3.20
CA ASN A 138 12.81 27.14 3.74
C ASN A 138 12.69 28.07 4.95
N LEU A 139 13.34 27.70 6.05
CA LEU A 139 13.61 28.66 7.12
C LEU A 139 14.70 29.59 6.58
N VAL A 140 14.34 30.82 6.27
CA VAL A 140 15.28 31.86 5.87
C VAL A 140 15.55 32.70 7.12
N TYR A 141 16.81 33.06 7.33
CA TYR A 141 17.15 34.03 8.36
C TYR A 141 17.19 35.40 7.70
N GLU A 142 16.24 36.26 8.04
CA GLU A 142 16.26 37.68 7.69
C GLU A 142 16.60 38.44 8.98
N ASP A 143 17.66 39.23 8.94
CA ASP A 143 18.13 40.06 10.07
C ASP A 143 18.32 39.30 11.39
N GLY A 144 18.82 38.06 11.31
CA GLY A 144 19.02 37.19 12.49
C GLY A 144 17.74 36.58 13.06
N THR A 145 16.57 36.93 12.51
CA THR A 145 15.28 36.35 12.88
C THR A 145 14.94 35.19 11.94
N ARG A 146 14.49 34.07 12.49
CA ARG A 146 13.95 32.96 11.69
C ARG A 146 12.63 33.39 11.07
N VAL A 147 12.66 33.71 9.78
CA VAL A 147 11.47 33.98 8.99
C VAL A 147 11.16 32.73 8.16
N GLN A 148 9.95 32.21 8.31
CA GLN A 148 9.50 31.11 7.46
C GLN A 148 9.13 31.67 6.08
N ALA A 149 10.12 31.75 5.19
CA ALA A 149 9.88 32.13 3.81
C ALA A 149 9.51 30.87 3.01
N ARG A 150 8.28 30.81 2.51
CA ARG A 150 7.92 29.83 1.48
C ARG A 150 8.62 30.25 0.19
N VAL A 151 9.79 29.67 -0.06
CA VAL A 151 10.45 29.80 -1.35
C VAL A 151 9.89 28.68 -2.22
N GLY A 152 9.07 29.03 -3.21
CA GLY A 152 8.59 28.07 -4.18
C GLY A 152 9.74 27.30 -4.84
N THR A 153 9.54 26.01 -5.04
CA THR A 153 10.49 25.16 -5.78
C THR A 153 10.45 25.55 -7.25
N ALA A 154 11.62 25.81 -7.83
CA ALA A 154 11.74 26.06 -9.26
C ALA A 154 11.52 24.76 -10.06
N TYR A 155 10.78 24.86 -11.16
CA TYR A 155 10.62 23.78 -12.13
C TYR A 155 10.45 24.36 -13.53
N GLU A 156 10.76 23.59 -14.57
CA GLU A 156 10.38 23.91 -15.94
C GLU A 156 9.12 23.13 -16.34
N THR A 157 9.12 21.82 -16.07
CA THR A 157 7.96 20.96 -16.25
C THR A 157 7.63 20.23 -14.97
N MET A 158 6.34 20.00 -14.71
CA MET A 158 5.84 19.15 -13.63
C MET A 158 4.85 18.14 -14.21
N THR A 159 5.05 16.85 -13.93
CA THR A 159 4.12 15.79 -14.32
C THR A 159 3.64 15.06 -13.09
N ILE A 160 2.33 14.91 -12.92
CA ILE A 160 1.68 14.07 -11.90
C ILE A 160 1.05 12.87 -12.62
N VAL A 161 1.20 11.68 -12.03
CA VAL A 161 0.66 10.42 -12.57
C VAL A 161 -0.17 9.72 -11.49
N PHE A 162 -1.42 9.37 -11.83
CA PHE A 162 -2.35 8.65 -10.96
C PHE A 162 -2.91 7.41 -11.70
N PRO A 163 -3.03 6.25 -11.02
CA PRO A 163 -3.56 5.04 -11.64
C PRO A 163 -5.06 5.14 -11.92
N VAL A 164 -5.48 4.51 -13.01
CA VAL A 164 -6.87 4.43 -13.46
C VAL A 164 -7.17 2.96 -13.75
N VAL A 165 -7.92 2.32 -12.86
CA VAL A 165 -8.36 0.93 -13.02
C VAL A 165 -9.67 0.93 -13.82
N SER A 166 -9.62 0.50 -15.08
CA SER A 166 -10.78 0.45 -15.97
C SER A 166 -11.80 -0.61 -15.54
N SER A 167 -11.32 -1.76 -15.07
CA SER A 167 -12.14 -2.84 -14.53
C SER A 167 -11.38 -3.68 -13.50
N SER A 168 -12.14 -4.25 -12.57
CA SER A 168 -11.69 -5.32 -11.67
C SER A 168 -12.67 -6.49 -11.73
N ALA A 169 -12.44 -7.57 -10.99
CA ALA A 169 -13.44 -8.63 -10.85
C ALA A 169 -14.78 -8.08 -10.33
N ALA A 170 -14.72 -7.05 -9.48
CA ALA A 170 -15.85 -6.50 -8.75
C ALA A 170 -16.19 -5.04 -9.08
N SER A 171 -15.61 -4.44 -10.12
CA SER A 171 -15.92 -3.06 -10.51
C SER A 171 -15.76 -2.78 -12.01
N LEU A 172 -16.48 -1.76 -12.47
CA LEU A 172 -16.38 -1.18 -13.81
C LEU A 172 -16.31 0.35 -13.70
N LEU A 173 -15.25 0.95 -14.24
CA LEU A 173 -15.07 2.39 -14.27
C LEU A 173 -15.96 3.03 -15.36
N ASN A 174 -16.66 4.10 -15.01
CA ASN A 174 -17.36 4.97 -15.94
C ASN A 174 -16.46 6.14 -16.34
N LEU A 175 -15.42 5.84 -17.12
CA LEU A 175 -14.39 6.81 -17.48
C LEU A 175 -14.93 8.07 -18.22
N PRO A 176 -15.97 8.03 -19.08
CA PRO A 176 -16.49 9.24 -19.71
C PRO A 176 -17.03 10.28 -18.71
N GLU A 177 -17.44 9.86 -17.52
CA GLU A 177 -17.87 10.72 -16.42
C GLU A 177 -16.72 11.10 -15.46
N ALA A 178 -15.52 10.53 -15.63
CA ALA A 178 -14.38 10.87 -14.79
C ALA A 178 -13.95 12.33 -15.00
N THR A 179 -13.67 13.01 -13.89
CA THR A 179 -13.20 14.40 -13.92
C THR A 179 -11.96 14.56 -13.07
N SER A 180 -11.21 15.63 -13.33
CA SER A 180 -10.06 15.98 -12.50
C SER A 180 -9.85 17.47 -12.48
N LYS A 181 -9.29 17.97 -11.39
CA LYS A 181 -8.89 19.37 -11.24
C LYS A 181 -7.52 19.42 -10.57
N LEU A 182 -6.51 19.92 -11.26
CA LEU A 182 -5.22 20.27 -10.66
C LEU A 182 -5.22 21.77 -10.37
N VAL A 183 -4.97 22.11 -9.10
CA VAL A 183 -4.81 23.48 -8.61
C VAL A 183 -3.37 23.65 -8.16
N THR A 184 -2.69 24.67 -8.65
CA THR A 184 -1.37 25.10 -8.17
C THR A 184 -1.53 26.44 -7.45
N ASP A 185 -0.88 26.58 -6.29
CA ASP A 185 -0.69 27.90 -5.67
C ASP A 185 0.60 28.50 -6.21
N GLU A 186 0.48 29.25 -7.31
CA GLU A 186 1.55 30.11 -7.81
C GLU A 186 1.38 31.49 -7.18
N ARG A 187 1.89 31.64 -5.95
CA ARG A 187 2.09 32.98 -5.39
C ARG A 187 3.26 33.64 -6.10
N GLU A 188 2.97 34.36 -7.17
CA GLU A 188 3.93 35.27 -7.77
C GLU A 188 4.09 36.50 -6.86
N ARG A 189 4.81 36.32 -5.74
CA ARG A 189 5.02 37.36 -4.71
C ARG A 189 5.76 38.60 -5.24
N LEU A 190 6.30 38.53 -6.46
CA LEU A 190 7.04 39.61 -7.10
C LEU A 190 6.19 40.49 -8.03
N SER A 191 5.00 40.07 -8.47
CA SER A 191 4.15 40.87 -9.37
C SER A 191 2.86 41.40 -8.74
N GLY A 192 2.49 40.88 -7.55
CA GLY A 192 1.23 41.24 -6.88
C GLY A 192 -0.04 40.76 -7.63
N LYS A 193 0.11 40.02 -8.73
CA LYS A 193 -1.00 39.42 -9.46
C LYS A 193 -1.17 37.97 -9.01
N PHE A 194 -2.29 37.69 -8.38
CA PHE A 194 -2.74 36.34 -8.17
C PHE A 194 -3.05 35.75 -9.56
N MET A 195 -2.25 34.80 -10.03
CA MET A 195 -2.63 33.98 -11.17
C MET A 195 -3.78 33.10 -10.68
N PRO A 196 -5.03 33.27 -11.15
CA PRO A 196 -6.11 32.38 -10.77
C PRO A 196 -5.69 30.98 -11.19
N GLY A 197 -5.49 30.08 -10.22
CA GLY A 197 -5.01 28.72 -10.46
C GLY A 197 -5.74 28.11 -11.64
N GLY A 198 -5.03 27.95 -12.76
CA GLY A 198 -5.62 27.50 -14.00
C GLY A 198 -6.22 26.12 -13.81
N THR A 199 -7.47 25.93 -14.23
CA THR A 199 -8.00 24.57 -14.35
C THR A 199 -7.31 23.94 -15.55
N LEU A 200 -6.35 23.06 -15.29
CA LEU A 200 -5.71 22.28 -16.35
C LEU A 200 -6.73 21.45 -17.11
N GLY A 201 -6.41 21.20 -18.38
CA GLY A 201 -7.18 20.34 -19.27
C GLY A 201 -7.32 18.91 -18.75
N LYS A 202 -8.15 18.13 -19.44
CA LYS A 202 -8.37 16.70 -19.16
C LYS A 202 -7.02 15.96 -19.12
N PRO A 203 -6.86 14.94 -18.25
CA PRO A 203 -5.62 14.15 -18.21
C PRO A 203 -5.35 13.48 -19.55
N GLU A 204 -4.08 13.35 -19.89
CA GLU A 204 -3.65 12.40 -20.90
C GLU A 204 -3.79 10.98 -20.31
N LEU A 205 -4.55 10.11 -20.97
CA LEU A 205 -4.70 8.72 -20.55
C LEU A 205 -3.68 7.83 -21.26
N LEU A 206 -2.71 7.35 -20.50
CA LEU A 206 -1.71 6.41 -20.98
C LEU A 206 -2.24 4.98 -20.81
N ARG A 207 -2.58 4.33 -21.94
CA ARG A 207 -3.08 2.95 -21.96
C ARG A 207 -1.97 1.92 -22.19
N THR A 208 -0.90 2.35 -22.84
CA THR A 208 0.26 1.54 -23.18
C THR A 208 1.53 2.23 -22.70
N GLN A 209 2.58 1.44 -22.56
CA GLN A 209 3.94 1.90 -22.41
C GLN A 209 4.43 2.55 -23.72
N LEU A 210 5.63 3.12 -23.70
CA LEU A 210 6.23 3.79 -24.86
C LEU A 210 6.49 2.83 -26.03
N ASP A 211 6.68 1.53 -25.76
CA ASP A 211 6.87 0.48 -26.75
C ASP A 211 5.55 -0.09 -27.31
N GLY A 212 4.40 0.47 -26.90
CA GLY A 212 3.07 0.01 -27.29
C GLY A 212 2.55 -1.19 -26.51
N SER A 213 3.37 -1.81 -25.64
CA SER A 213 2.90 -2.88 -24.76
C SER A 213 1.91 -2.34 -23.71
N PRO A 214 0.93 -3.13 -23.26
CA PRO A 214 0.06 -2.69 -22.18
C PRO A 214 0.88 -2.50 -20.90
N TYR A 215 0.43 -1.59 -20.03
CA TYR A 215 0.92 -1.60 -18.66
C TYR A 215 0.54 -2.89 -17.96
N HIS A 216 1.35 -3.25 -16.97
CA HIS A 216 1.14 -4.40 -16.10
C HIS A 216 -0.32 -4.48 -15.61
N SER A 217 -0.94 -5.65 -15.78
CA SER A 217 -2.34 -5.92 -15.41
C SER A 217 -3.41 -5.09 -16.14
N GLY A 218 -3.05 -4.45 -17.25
CA GLY A 218 -3.96 -3.60 -18.04
C GLY A 218 -4.37 -2.30 -17.34
N VAL A 219 -3.63 -1.87 -16.31
CA VAL A 219 -3.89 -0.58 -15.63
C VAL A 219 -3.66 0.59 -16.60
N TRP A 220 -4.49 1.63 -16.52
CA TRP A 220 -4.23 2.88 -17.24
C TRP A 220 -3.63 3.91 -16.29
N LEU A 221 -2.97 4.94 -16.83
CA LEU A 221 -2.43 6.03 -16.03
C LEU A 221 -3.01 7.36 -16.53
N GLY A 222 -3.57 8.14 -15.62
CA GLY A 222 -3.84 9.56 -15.87
C GLY A 222 -2.57 10.35 -15.68
N LYS A 223 -2.23 11.19 -16.66
CA LYS A 223 -1.06 12.08 -16.64
C LYS A 223 -1.51 13.53 -16.74
N TRP A 224 -1.09 14.34 -15.77
CA TRP A 224 -1.27 15.79 -15.76
C TRP A 224 0.09 16.44 -15.88
N ALA A 225 0.30 17.22 -16.93
CA ALA A 225 1.55 17.92 -17.20
C ALA A 225 1.36 19.44 -17.10
N LEU A 226 2.37 20.12 -16.57
CA LEU A 226 2.45 21.55 -16.33
C LEU A 226 3.80 22.09 -16.78
N GLY A 227 3.81 23.36 -17.18
CA GLY A 227 5.01 24.08 -17.59
C GLY A 227 5.53 23.69 -18.98
N GLU A 228 6.62 24.34 -19.38
CA GLU A 228 7.26 24.18 -20.68
C GLU A 228 8.79 24.12 -20.49
N VAL A 229 9.45 23.25 -21.26
CA VAL A 229 10.91 23.08 -21.18
C VAL A 229 11.61 24.41 -21.48
N GLY A 230 12.58 24.79 -20.65
CA GLY A 230 13.29 26.06 -20.77
C GLY A 230 12.55 27.29 -20.25
N VAL A 231 11.30 27.16 -19.78
CA VAL A 231 10.54 28.25 -19.15
C VAL A 231 10.48 28.01 -17.63
N PRO A 232 11.28 28.73 -16.82
CA PRO A 232 11.28 28.52 -15.38
C PRO A 232 9.97 29.01 -14.75
N ALA A 233 9.37 28.15 -13.95
CA ALA A 233 8.21 28.41 -13.10
C ALA A 233 8.55 28.13 -11.63
N ARG A 234 7.66 28.53 -10.73
CA ARG A 234 7.80 28.29 -9.28
C ARG A 234 6.53 27.68 -8.71
N TRP A 235 6.71 26.66 -7.89
CA TRP A 235 5.62 25.91 -7.29
C TRP A 235 5.76 25.89 -5.75
N GLU A 236 4.71 26.28 -5.03
CA GLU A 236 4.66 26.14 -3.57
C GLU A 236 3.81 24.93 -3.14
N SER A 237 2.61 24.81 -3.70
CA SER A 237 1.70 23.71 -3.39
C SER A 237 0.84 23.33 -4.59
N SER A 238 0.52 22.04 -4.68
CA SER A 238 -0.37 21.48 -5.71
C SER A 238 -1.42 20.63 -5.03
N LEU A 239 -2.66 20.74 -5.51
CA LEU A 239 -3.76 19.86 -5.18
C LEU A 239 -4.36 19.30 -6.46
N LEU A 240 -4.15 18.00 -6.70
CA LEU A 240 -4.90 17.25 -7.69
C LEU A 240 -6.14 16.62 -7.05
N ILE A 241 -7.31 16.89 -7.59
CA ILE A 241 -8.57 16.22 -7.26
C ILE A 241 -8.93 15.34 -8.45
N VAL A 242 -9.15 14.05 -8.22
CA VAL A 242 -9.58 13.09 -9.25
C VAL A 242 -10.88 12.44 -8.82
N ASP A 243 -11.92 12.59 -9.64
CA ASP A 243 -13.20 11.90 -9.46
C ASP A 243 -13.30 10.75 -10.47
N LEU A 244 -13.43 9.54 -9.95
CA LEU A 244 -13.58 8.29 -10.71
C LEU A 244 -14.97 7.69 -10.42
N PRO A 245 -15.98 7.97 -11.26
CA PRO A 245 -17.27 7.30 -11.19
C PRO A 245 -17.14 5.84 -11.61
N MET A 246 -17.73 4.92 -10.85
CA MET A 246 -17.67 3.49 -11.13
C MET A 246 -18.89 2.76 -10.58
N THR A 247 -19.13 1.56 -11.09
CA THR A 247 -20.07 0.61 -10.50
C THR A 247 -19.28 -0.50 -9.84
N SER A 248 -19.53 -0.76 -8.57
CA SER A 248 -18.97 -1.89 -7.83
C SER A 248 -20.03 -2.96 -7.60
N PHE A 249 -19.60 -4.21 -7.44
CA PHE A 249 -20.45 -5.39 -7.37
C PHE A 249 -20.02 -6.31 -6.25
N ASN A 250 -20.96 -7.10 -5.73
CA ASN A 250 -20.62 -8.33 -5.03
C ASN A 250 -20.21 -9.38 -6.07
N THR A 251 -19.46 -10.38 -5.62
CA THR A 251 -19.04 -11.49 -6.48
C THR A 251 -19.54 -12.82 -5.93
N THR A 252 -20.03 -13.66 -6.82
CA THR A 252 -20.20 -15.10 -6.58
C THR A 252 -19.29 -15.87 -7.52
N TYR A 253 -18.82 -17.03 -7.07
CA TYR A 253 -17.80 -17.82 -7.76
C TYR A 253 -18.25 -19.28 -7.86
N ASP A 254 -18.34 -19.79 -9.08
CA ASP A 254 -18.60 -21.21 -9.34
C ASP A 254 -17.30 -21.99 -9.29
N GLU A 255 -16.89 -22.27 -8.05
CA GLU A 255 -15.62 -22.92 -7.78
C GLU A 255 -15.52 -24.32 -8.40
N LYS A 256 -16.61 -25.11 -8.36
CA LYS A 256 -16.62 -26.48 -8.91
C LYS A 256 -16.43 -26.50 -10.42
N ALA A 257 -16.99 -25.52 -11.13
CA ALA A 257 -16.77 -25.37 -12.56
C ALA A 257 -15.33 -24.93 -12.84
N ALA A 258 -14.82 -23.96 -12.08
CA ALA A 258 -13.47 -23.44 -12.23
C ALA A 258 -12.37 -24.48 -11.93
N GLU A 259 -12.59 -25.42 -10.99
CA GLU A 259 -11.68 -26.53 -10.71
C GLU A 259 -11.45 -27.47 -11.91
N ARG A 260 -12.35 -27.46 -12.89
CA ARG A 260 -12.25 -28.30 -14.10
C ARG A 260 -11.48 -27.62 -15.23
N VAL A 261 -11.22 -26.32 -15.11
CA VAL A 261 -10.47 -25.57 -16.11
C VAL A 261 -8.99 -25.98 -16.01
N GLY A 262 -8.43 -26.43 -17.14
CA GLY A 262 -7.04 -26.82 -17.25
C GLY A 262 -6.09 -25.62 -17.38
N TRP A 263 -4.79 -25.89 -17.36
CA TRP A 263 -3.78 -24.90 -17.72
C TRP A 263 -3.86 -24.56 -19.22
N PRO A 264 -3.69 -23.29 -19.63
CA PRO A 264 -3.70 -22.94 -21.04
C PRO A 264 -2.48 -23.50 -21.75
N THR A 265 -2.71 -24.04 -22.94
CA THR A 265 -1.68 -24.68 -23.76
C THR A 265 -0.98 -23.70 -24.69
N GLN A 266 -1.69 -22.68 -25.19
CA GLN A 266 -1.16 -21.63 -26.07
C GLN A 266 -0.61 -20.43 -25.29
N GLY A 267 -0.71 -20.44 -23.95
CA GLY A 267 -0.25 -19.37 -23.09
C GLY A 267 -1.36 -18.48 -22.56
N TRP A 268 -0.97 -17.41 -21.87
CA TRP A 268 -1.91 -16.49 -21.23
C TRP A 268 -2.28 -15.33 -22.17
N PRO A 269 -3.52 -14.82 -22.16
CA PRO A 269 -3.90 -13.61 -22.88
C PRO A 269 -2.98 -12.44 -22.52
N VAL A 270 -2.76 -11.52 -23.47
CA VAL A 270 -1.74 -10.44 -23.37
C VAL A 270 -1.81 -9.68 -22.04
N ILE A 271 -3.00 -9.27 -21.60
CA ILE A 271 -3.18 -8.52 -20.35
C ILE A 271 -2.83 -9.38 -19.12
N ALA A 272 -3.23 -10.65 -19.09
CA ALA A 272 -2.86 -11.56 -18.02
C ALA A 272 -1.35 -11.85 -18.02
N ALA A 273 -0.77 -12.13 -19.18
CA ALA A 273 0.66 -12.36 -19.33
C ALA A 273 1.51 -11.14 -18.89
N SER A 274 1.00 -9.92 -19.08
CA SER A 274 1.69 -8.70 -18.61
C SER A 274 1.90 -8.68 -17.09
N THR A 275 1.16 -9.48 -16.32
CA THR A 275 1.32 -9.54 -14.86
C THR A 275 2.61 -10.20 -14.40
N PHE A 276 3.30 -10.94 -15.28
CA PHE A 276 4.61 -11.51 -14.97
C PHE A 276 5.75 -10.51 -15.10
N ALA A 277 5.50 -9.30 -15.61
CA ALA A 277 6.51 -8.25 -15.59
C ALA A 277 6.83 -7.85 -14.13
N PRO A 278 8.10 -7.51 -13.83
CA PRO A 278 8.50 -7.12 -12.48
C PRO A 278 7.66 -5.96 -11.94
N GLN A 279 7.25 -6.06 -10.69
CA GLN A 279 6.44 -5.06 -10.00
C GLN A 279 7.07 -4.65 -8.67
N MET A 280 7.06 -3.34 -8.37
CA MET A 280 7.56 -2.80 -7.11
C MET A 280 6.78 -3.39 -5.92
N TYR A 281 7.51 -3.75 -4.85
CA TYR A 281 7.11 -4.50 -3.65
C TYR A 281 6.70 -5.97 -3.87
N VAL A 282 6.64 -6.45 -5.12
CA VAL A 282 6.44 -7.87 -5.42
C VAL A 282 7.76 -8.52 -5.81
N ASP A 283 8.48 -7.92 -6.76
CA ASP A 283 9.69 -8.47 -7.38
C ASP A 283 10.95 -7.64 -7.07
N PHE A 284 10.77 -6.39 -6.68
CA PHE A 284 11.84 -5.46 -6.32
C PHE A 284 11.32 -4.38 -5.37
N GLY A 285 12.17 -3.70 -4.62
CA GLY A 285 11.75 -2.64 -3.71
C GLY A 285 12.89 -1.76 -3.26
N PRO A 286 12.61 -0.69 -2.49
CA PRO A 286 13.67 0.14 -1.91
C PRO A 286 14.48 -0.67 -0.90
N ASP A 287 15.79 -0.68 -1.05
CA ASP A 287 16.71 -1.18 -0.05
C ASP A 287 16.69 -0.24 1.16
N PRO A 288 16.46 -0.75 2.39
CA PRO A 288 16.28 0.10 3.56
C PRO A 288 17.54 0.86 3.98
N LEU A 289 18.73 0.45 3.53
CA LEU A 289 20.00 1.08 3.90
C LEU A 289 20.39 2.19 2.92
N THR A 290 20.15 1.97 1.62
CA THR A 290 20.60 2.85 0.54
C THR A 290 19.46 3.65 -0.09
N GLY A 291 18.21 3.23 0.10
CA GLY A 291 17.04 3.75 -0.61
C GLY A 291 17.01 3.37 -2.09
N LEU A 292 18.02 2.68 -2.62
CA LEU A 292 18.06 2.28 -4.02
C LEU A 292 17.06 1.16 -4.27
N THR A 293 16.43 1.17 -5.43
CA THR A 293 15.56 0.06 -5.83
C THR A 293 16.40 -1.15 -6.21
N VAL A 294 16.23 -2.26 -5.48
CA VAL A 294 16.96 -3.51 -5.70
C VAL A 294 16.00 -4.66 -6.01
N PRO A 295 16.35 -5.60 -6.89
CA PRO A 295 15.61 -6.85 -7.06
C PRO A 295 15.55 -7.60 -5.74
N TYR A 296 14.39 -8.18 -5.45
CA TYR A 296 14.23 -9.08 -4.33
C TYR A 296 14.90 -10.43 -4.60
N ASN A 297 15.27 -11.13 -3.53
CA ASN A 297 15.75 -12.50 -3.63
C ASN A 297 14.55 -13.46 -3.82
N PRO A 298 14.39 -14.07 -5.02
CA PRO A 298 13.24 -14.91 -5.31
C PRO A 298 13.26 -16.24 -4.53
N ALA A 299 14.40 -16.62 -3.92
CA ALA A 299 14.53 -17.87 -3.18
C ALA A 299 13.58 -17.95 -1.98
N TYR A 300 13.31 -16.83 -1.30
CA TYR A 300 12.40 -16.84 -0.14
C TYR A 300 10.95 -17.18 -0.53
N VAL A 301 10.47 -16.62 -1.64
CA VAL A 301 9.13 -16.95 -2.17
C VAL A 301 9.12 -18.39 -2.68
N ALA A 302 10.17 -18.82 -3.39
CA ALA A 302 10.28 -20.18 -3.90
C ALA A 302 10.29 -21.24 -2.78
N GLU A 303 11.01 -20.98 -1.68
CA GLU A 303 11.04 -21.86 -0.50
C GLU A 303 9.69 -21.91 0.20
N ALA A 304 9.00 -20.78 0.34
CA ALA A 304 7.64 -20.73 0.88
C ALA A 304 6.69 -21.58 0.03
N VAL A 305 6.67 -21.39 -1.29
CA VAL A 305 5.85 -22.18 -2.22
C VAL A 305 6.19 -23.66 -2.16
N LYS A 306 7.49 -24.02 -2.22
CA LYS A 306 7.95 -25.41 -2.11
C LYS A 306 7.47 -26.06 -0.83
N SER A 307 7.57 -25.36 0.30
CA SER A 307 7.07 -25.84 1.59
C SER A 307 5.55 -26.00 1.60
N TRP A 308 4.80 -25.06 1.02
CA TRP A 308 3.34 -25.09 0.97
C TRP A 308 2.78 -26.22 0.10
N LEU A 309 3.48 -26.56 -0.98
CA LEU A 309 3.08 -27.64 -1.90
C LEU A 309 3.64 -29.02 -1.50
N GLY A 310 4.52 -29.07 -0.48
CA GLY A 310 5.23 -30.29 -0.08
C GLY A 310 6.17 -30.79 -1.19
N GLY A 311 6.79 -29.87 -1.93
CA GLY A 311 7.68 -30.19 -3.05
C GLY A 311 6.99 -30.68 -4.34
N ARG A 312 5.65 -30.78 -4.36
CA ARG A 312 4.92 -31.13 -5.59
C ARG A 312 5.01 -30.02 -6.63
N ASP A 313 5.00 -30.43 -7.90
CA ASP A 313 4.93 -29.49 -9.03
C ASP A 313 3.62 -28.68 -8.98
N PRO A 314 3.67 -27.33 -8.98
CA PRO A 314 2.49 -26.48 -9.10
C PRO A 314 1.54 -26.92 -10.23
N ARG A 315 2.06 -27.34 -11.39
CA ARG A 315 1.23 -27.72 -12.54
C ARG A 315 0.49 -29.05 -12.39
N SER A 316 0.77 -29.82 -11.33
CA SER A 316 0.01 -31.03 -10.99
C SER A 316 -1.40 -30.73 -10.46
N TYR A 317 -1.69 -29.47 -10.13
CA TYR A 317 -3.01 -29.00 -9.71
C TYR A 317 -3.68 -28.22 -10.85
N ALA A 318 -5.02 -28.24 -10.90
CA ALA A 318 -5.76 -27.26 -11.70
C ALA A 318 -5.48 -25.84 -11.18
N PRO A 319 -5.42 -24.80 -12.05
CA PRO A 319 -5.11 -23.43 -11.65
C PRO A 319 -5.96 -22.91 -10.48
N ALA A 320 -7.27 -23.17 -10.50
CA ALA A 320 -8.18 -22.75 -9.42
C ALA A 320 -7.88 -23.42 -8.07
N VAL A 321 -7.60 -24.74 -8.09
CA VAL A 321 -7.23 -25.51 -6.88
C VAL A 321 -5.91 -25.01 -6.32
N LEU A 322 -4.93 -24.76 -7.19
CA LEU A 322 -3.62 -24.23 -6.81
C LEU A 322 -3.73 -22.84 -6.21
N ALA A 323 -4.47 -21.93 -6.85
CA ALA A 323 -4.69 -20.58 -6.36
C ALA A 323 -5.31 -20.61 -4.95
N LYS A 324 -6.32 -21.46 -4.75
CA LYS A 324 -6.95 -21.63 -3.44
C LYS A 324 -6.00 -22.18 -2.39
N LEU A 325 -5.23 -23.22 -2.73
CA LEU A 325 -4.24 -23.80 -1.84
C LEU A 325 -3.21 -22.76 -1.39
N LEU A 326 -2.64 -22.00 -2.33
CA LEU A 326 -1.66 -20.95 -2.03
C LEU A 326 -2.25 -19.81 -1.20
N CYS A 327 -3.49 -19.37 -1.50
CA CYS A 327 -4.21 -18.38 -0.72
C CYS A 327 -4.41 -18.83 0.73
N GLY A 328 -4.85 -20.09 0.90
CA GLY A 328 -5.00 -20.70 2.21
C GLY A 328 -3.67 -20.75 2.97
N LYS A 329 -2.59 -21.18 2.30
CA LYS A 329 -1.27 -21.28 2.92
C LYS A 329 -0.67 -19.92 3.31
N ALA A 330 -0.82 -18.91 2.46
CA ALA A 330 -0.48 -17.54 2.83
C ALA A 330 -1.27 -17.09 4.06
N SER A 331 -2.57 -17.39 4.11
CA SER A 331 -3.45 -17.08 5.24
C SER A 331 -3.09 -17.80 6.54
N GLU A 332 -2.65 -19.06 6.48
CA GLU A 332 -2.24 -19.82 7.67
C GLU A 332 -0.90 -19.37 8.23
N HIS A 333 0.07 -19.14 7.35
CA HIS A 333 1.46 -18.98 7.73
C HIS A 333 1.90 -17.53 7.90
N PHE A 334 1.16 -16.56 7.39
CA PHE A 334 1.47 -15.15 7.55
C PHE A 334 0.72 -14.54 8.75
N GLN A 335 1.42 -13.75 9.57
CA GLN A 335 0.83 -13.03 10.69
C GLN A 335 0.80 -11.52 10.41
N PRO A 336 -0.38 -10.94 10.10
CA PRO A 336 -0.53 -9.50 9.97
C PRO A 336 -0.22 -8.76 11.28
N THR A 337 0.51 -7.66 11.17
CA THR A 337 0.93 -6.77 12.26
C THR A 337 0.89 -5.32 11.76
N GLY A 338 0.08 -4.47 12.40
CA GLY A 338 -0.13 -3.08 11.98
C GLY A 338 -0.97 -2.94 10.71
N ASP A 339 -1.39 -1.71 10.41
CA ASP A 339 -2.14 -1.36 9.21
C ASP A 339 -1.25 -0.90 8.05
N GLY A 340 0.05 -0.67 8.30
CA GLY A 340 1.00 -0.20 7.30
C GLY A 340 0.73 1.20 6.77
N LEU A 341 -0.12 1.99 7.43
CA LEU A 341 -0.46 3.34 6.99
C LEU A 341 0.55 4.33 7.57
N VAL A 342 1.22 5.09 6.69
CA VAL A 342 2.14 6.15 7.10
C VAL A 342 1.41 7.47 7.04
N PHE A 343 1.25 8.12 8.20
CA PHE A 343 0.67 9.45 8.27
C PHE A 343 1.77 10.46 8.54
N ASN A 344 1.74 11.54 7.78
CA ASN A 344 2.61 12.66 8.04
C ASN A 344 2.21 13.29 9.39
N ARG A 345 3.11 13.19 10.39
CA ARG A 345 2.95 13.80 11.72
C ARG A 345 3.26 15.30 11.72
N GLY A 346 3.75 15.84 10.61
CA GLY A 346 4.17 17.22 10.37
C GLY A 346 3.03 18.21 10.24
N GLY A 347 2.00 18.10 11.07
CA GLY A 347 1.28 19.30 11.49
C GLY A 347 2.28 20.17 12.22
N TYR A 348 2.71 21.25 11.59
CA TYR A 348 3.37 22.36 12.27
C TYR A 348 2.56 22.66 13.54
N THR A 349 3.09 22.31 14.71
CA THR A 349 2.53 22.81 15.96
C THR A 349 3.05 24.23 16.02
N PRO A 350 2.18 25.25 15.88
CA PRO A 350 2.68 26.61 15.92
C PRO A 350 3.42 26.83 17.24
N ALA A 351 4.58 27.47 17.17
CA ALA A 351 5.48 27.63 18.31
C ALA A 351 4.84 28.41 19.48
N ASP A 352 3.69 29.04 19.25
CA ASP A 352 2.93 29.82 20.21
C ASP A 352 2.05 28.97 21.15
N GLY A 353 2.02 27.63 21.02
CA GLY A 353 1.21 26.77 21.89
C GLY A 353 -0.30 27.04 21.79
N GLY A 354 -0.71 27.85 20.82
CA GLY A 354 -2.06 28.38 20.67
C GLY A 354 -2.90 27.48 19.79
N SER A 355 -3.76 26.68 20.43
CA SER A 355 -4.71 25.77 19.79
C SER A 355 -4.06 24.63 19.01
N LYS A 356 -4.24 23.40 19.50
CA LYS A 356 -4.06 22.20 18.69
C LYS A 356 -5.07 22.27 17.54
N VAL A 357 -4.77 23.02 16.48
CA VAL A 357 -5.38 22.80 15.18
C VAL A 357 -5.01 21.36 14.89
N GLN A 358 -5.98 20.48 15.07
CA GLN A 358 -5.88 19.06 14.84
C GLN A 358 -5.66 18.93 13.34
N SER A 359 -4.42 19.18 12.89
CA SER A 359 -4.04 19.15 11.50
C SER A 359 -4.44 17.77 11.03
N THR A 360 -5.43 17.71 10.15
CA THR A 360 -6.00 16.46 9.67
C THR A 360 -4.85 15.57 9.25
N TYR A 361 -4.58 14.50 10.01
CA TYR A 361 -3.52 13.55 9.72
C TYR A 361 -3.77 13.08 8.29
N GLY A 362 -2.86 13.45 7.40
CA GLY A 362 -2.94 13.05 6.00
C GLY A 362 -2.17 11.76 5.82
N LEU A 363 -2.77 10.81 5.12
CA LEU A 363 -2.03 9.63 4.67
C LEU A 363 -0.92 10.12 3.75
N GLU A 364 0.32 9.86 4.11
CA GLU A 364 1.50 10.17 3.31
C GLU A 364 1.76 9.06 2.31
N GLY A 365 1.56 7.81 2.73
CA GLY A 365 1.73 6.61 1.92
C GLY A 365 1.63 5.35 2.77
N LEU A 366 2.32 4.29 2.34
CA LEU A 366 2.31 2.99 2.99
C LEU A 366 3.71 2.54 3.43
N ALA A 367 3.80 1.89 4.57
CA ALA A 367 4.99 1.18 5.03
C ALA A 367 4.90 -0.28 4.56
N ILE A 368 5.60 -0.59 3.47
CA ILE A 368 5.55 -1.90 2.81
C ILE A 368 6.95 -2.50 2.81
N GLY A 369 7.09 -3.71 3.34
CA GLY A 369 8.30 -4.53 3.22
C GLY A 369 8.35 -5.33 1.92
N GLY A 370 7.19 -5.70 1.39
CA GLY A 370 7.04 -6.43 0.14
C GLY A 370 7.19 -7.94 0.29
N ALA A 371 7.09 -8.65 -0.84
CA ALA A 371 6.95 -10.10 -0.87
C ALA A 371 8.14 -10.85 -0.27
N GLU A 372 9.37 -10.38 -0.46
CA GLU A 372 10.56 -11.02 0.10
C GLU A 372 10.54 -10.99 1.63
N GLN A 373 10.36 -9.80 2.20
CA GLN A 373 10.33 -9.64 3.65
C GLN A 373 9.17 -10.41 4.26
N ALA A 374 8.01 -10.40 3.59
CA ALA A 374 6.83 -11.17 3.98
C ALA A 374 7.10 -12.69 4.00
N ALA A 375 7.74 -13.23 2.96
CA ALA A 375 8.10 -14.65 2.87
C ALA A 375 9.11 -15.04 3.95
N ARG A 376 10.15 -14.21 4.15
CA ARG A 376 11.23 -14.46 5.10
C ARG A 376 10.77 -14.39 6.56
N LEU A 377 10.04 -13.34 6.92
CA LEU A 377 9.65 -13.08 8.30
C LEU A 377 8.32 -13.73 8.68
N LYS A 378 7.51 -14.14 7.71
CA LYS A 378 6.16 -14.71 7.91
C LYS A 378 5.23 -13.77 8.70
N ARG A 379 5.54 -12.48 8.68
CA ARG A 379 4.80 -11.40 9.34
C ARG A 379 5.05 -10.10 8.61
N GLY A 380 4.16 -9.13 8.83
CA GLY A 380 4.22 -7.81 8.21
C GLY A 380 2.84 -7.18 8.21
N THR A 381 2.67 -6.10 7.46
CA THR A 381 1.38 -5.43 7.30
C THR A 381 0.43 -6.26 6.44
N GLU A 382 -0.84 -5.86 6.36
CA GLU A 382 -1.77 -6.47 5.43
C GLU A 382 -1.36 -6.31 3.95
N TRP A 383 -0.64 -5.24 3.60
CA TRP A 383 -0.10 -5.01 2.27
C TRP A 383 0.96 -6.04 1.90
N ASP A 384 1.84 -6.38 2.85
CA ASP A 384 2.91 -7.37 2.68
C ASP A 384 2.34 -8.77 2.40
N MET A 385 1.21 -9.11 3.03
CA MET A 385 0.50 -10.37 2.78
C MET A 385 -0.01 -10.47 1.34
N VAL A 386 -0.53 -9.37 0.80
CA VAL A 386 -1.01 -9.28 -0.58
C VAL A 386 0.16 -9.35 -1.57
N CYS A 387 1.29 -8.70 -1.26
CA CYS A 387 2.53 -8.86 -2.03
C CYS A 387 2.98 -10.32 -2.08
N LEU A 388 3.04 -10.99 -0.91
CA LEU A 388 3.46 -12.38 -0.80
C LEU A 388 2.58 -13.32 -1.63
N LEU A 389 1.25 -13.18 -1.52
CA LEU A 389 0.33 -14.03 -2.27
C LEU A 389 0.45 -13.78 -3.79
N THR A 390 0.61 -12.52 -4.20
CA THR A 390 0.82 -12.16 -5.61
C THR A 390 2.11 -12.77 -6.15
N ALA A 391 3.21 -12.67 -5.40
CA ALA A 391 4.49 -13.28 -5.78
C ALA A 391 4.38 -14.80 -5.84
N ALA A 392 3.70 -15.45 -4.89
CA ALA A 392 3.50 -16.89 -4.87
C ALA A 392 2.69 -17.40 -6.07
N TYR A 393 1.63 -16.69 -6.46
CA TYR A 393 0.87 -17.00 -7.68
C TYR A 393 1.72 -16.90 -8.94
N ARG A 394 2.45 -15.79 -9.11
CA ARG A 394 3.34 -15.61 -10.27
C ARG A 394 4.47 -16.63 -10.30
N HIS A 395 5.01 -16.96 -9.13
CA HIS A 395 6.00 -18.03 -8.97
C HIS A 395 5.41 -19.42 -9.30
N CYS A 396 4.09 -19.58 -9.33
CA CYS A 396 3.46 -20.81 -9.77
C CYS A 396 2.99 -20.76 -11.23
N GLY A 397 3.29 -19.67 -11.95
CA GLY A 397 2.83 -19.46 -13.32
C GLY A 397 1.36 -19.04 -13.44
N ILE A 398 0.72 -18.64 -12.33
CA ILE A 398 -0.65 -18.08 -12.33
C ILE A 398 -0.54 -16.56 -12.49
N PRO A 399 -1.14 -15.96 -13.53
CA PRO A 399 -1.21 -14.51 -13.64
C PRO A 399 -1.99 -13.92 -12.47
N ALA A 400 -1.42 -12.91 -11.83
CA ALA A 400 -2.00 -12.33 -10.64
C ALA A 400 -1.65 -10.86 -10.51
N ARG A 401 -2.62 -10.07 -10.04
CA ARG A 401 -2.47 -8.65 -9.78
C ARG A 401 -2.94 -8.29 -8.38
N MET A 402 -2.27 -7.32 -7.79
CA MET A 402 -2.80 -6.68 -6.59
C MET A 402 -3.94 -5.76 -7.00
N VAL A 403 -4.92 -5.60 -6.13
CA VAL A 403 -5.98 -4.61 -6.29
C VAL A 403 -6.10 -3.83 -4.99
N ILE A 404 -5.97 -2.52 -5.10
CA ILE A 404 -6.13 -1.58 -4.00
C ILE A 404 -7.44 -0.83 -4.19
N GLY A 405 -8.25 -0.77 -3.13
CA GLY A 405 -9.52 -0.06 -3.14
C GLY A 405 -9.80 0.71 -1.85
N TYR A 406 -10.69 1.68 -1.98
CA TYR A 406 -11.26 2.44 -0.86
C TYR A 406 -12.61 1.83 -0.45
N ASP A 407 -12.77 1.42 0.82
CA ASP A 407 -13.98 0.80 1.37
C ASP A 407 -14.88 1.88 1.99
N SER A 408 -16.04 2.17 1.38
CA SER A 408 -16.96 3.21 1.88
C SER A 408 -17.89 2.74 3.00
N ARG A 409 -17.96 1.43 3.30
CA ARG A 409 -19.01 0.90 4.19
C ARG A 409 -18.71 1.06 5.67
N GLU A 410 -17.45 1.20 6.07
CA GLU A 410 -17.14 1.30 7.50
C GLU A 410 -17.65 2.62 8.12
N GLU A 411 -18.13 3.57 7.31
CA GLU A 411 -18.76 4.84 7.74
C GLU A 411 -20.05 4.61 8.53
N GLU A 412 -20.87 3.64 8.11
CA GLU A 412 -22.17 3.37 8.74
C GLU A 412 -22.02 2.68 10.11
N ASN A 413 -20.85 2.14 10.45
CA ASN A 413 -20.59 1.47 11.74
C ASN A 413 -19.72 2.30 12.70
N GLU A 414 -19.30 3.50 12.29
CA GLU A 414 -18.34 4.35 13.01
C GLU A 414 -18.93 5.17 14.18
N ASP A 415 -20.24 5.06 14.45
CA ASP A 415 -20.90 5.61 15.64
C ASP A 415 -20.28 5.09 16.97
N ARG A 416 -19.32 4.17 16.92
CA ARG A 416 -18.61 3.59 18.08
C ARG A 416 -17.21 4.16 18.33
N GLY A 417 -16.86 5.31 17.76
CA GLY A 417 -15.73 6.13 18.23
C GLY A 417 -14.33 5.50 18.12
N ARG A 418 -14.15 4.47 17.27
CA ARG A 418 -12.85 3.81 17.06
C ARG A 418 -12.30 4.11 15.67
N SER A 419 -11.21 4.89 15.68
CA SER A 419 -10.21 5.11 14.62
C SER A 419 -10.69 5.63 13.25
N ARG A 420 -10.34 6.89 12.95
CA ARG A 420 -10.47 7.54 11.63
C ARG A 420 -9.40 7.06 10.62
N SER A 421 -9.00 5.80 10.68
CA SER A 421 -8.01 5.27 9.73
C SER A 421 -8.59 5.28 8.31
N PRO A 422 -7.83 5.71 7.29
CA PRO A 422 -8.22 5.60 5.90
C PRO A 422 -8.59 4.15 5.60
N ARG A 423 -9.77 3.98 5.01
CA ARG A 423 -10.39 2.67 4.72
C ARG A 423 -9.84 2.06 3.45
N LEU A 424 -8.52 2.06 3.35
CA LEU A 424 -7.83 1.42 2.26
C LEU A 424 -7.67 -0.06 2.59
N ARG A 425 -7.82 -0.89 1.58
CA ARG A 425 -7.52 -2.32 1.66
C ARG A 425 -6.95 -2.79 0.34
N ALA A 426 -6.24 -3.89 0.39
CA ALA A 426 -5.80 -4.60 -0.80
C ALA A 426 -6.22 -6.08 -0.79
N TRP A 427 -6.36 -6.64 -1.98
CA TRP A 427 -6.54 -8.06 -2.22
C TRP A 427 -5.79 -8.47 -3.49
N VAL A 428 -5.81 -9.75 -3.83
CA VAL A 428 -5.22 -10.27 -5.06
C VAL A 428 -6.33 -10.70 -6.01
N GLU A 429 -6.23 -10.36 -7.29
CA GLU A 429 -7.01 -11.01 -8.35
C GLU A 429 -6.10 -11.92 -9.15
N TRP A 430 -6.45 -13.19 -9.26
CA TRP A 430 -5.75 -14.16 -10.11
C TRP A 430 -6.58 -14.46 -11.35
N TYR A 431 -5.91 -14.84 -12.44
CA TYR A 431 -6.55 -14.99 -13.73
C TYR A 431 -6.87 -16.46 -14.04
N LEU A 432 -8.14 -16.73 -14.35
CA LEU A 432 -8.60 -18.03 -14.83
C LEU A 432 -8.94 -17.90 -16.32
N PHE A 433 -8.20 -18.63 -17.17
CA PHE A 433 -8.43 -18.64 -18.61
C PHE A 433 -8.94 -20.00 -19.06
N ASP A 434 -10.19 -20.04 -19.50
CA ASP A 434 -10.80 -21.23 -20.11
C ASP A 434 -10.58 -21.17 -21.62
N GLU A 435 -9.41 -21.67 -22.02
CA GLU A 435 -8.93 -21.66 -23.41
C GLU A 435 -9.91 -22.33 -24.40
N PRO A 436 -10.51 -23.51 -24.11
CA PRO A 436 -11.50 -24.13 -24.99
C PRO A 436 -12.73 -23.26 -25.25
N ASN A 437 -13.24 -22.57 -24.23
CA ASN A 437 -14.44 -21.74 -24.35
C ASN A 437 -14.12 -20.27 -24.69
N LYS A 438 -12.84 -19.88 -24.76
CA LYS A 438 -12.38 -18.51 -24.98
C LYS A 438 -13.00 -17.51 -24.00
N THR A 439 -13.13 -17.90 -22.73
CA THR A 439 -13.63 -17.02 -21.66
C THR A 439 -12.59 -16.86 -20.58
N ALA A 440 -12.62 -15.75 -19.85
CA ALA A 440 -11.69 -15.54 -18.74
C ALA A 440 -12.29 -14.73 -17.58
N ASN A 441 -11.79 -14.99 -16.38
CA ASN A 441 -12.18 -14.25 -15.18
C ASN A 441 -10.95 -13.83 -14.37
N TRP A 442 -10.96 -12.58 -13.92
CA TRP A 442 -10.24 -12.21 -12.71
C TRP A 442 -11.03 -12.70 -11.50
N VAL A 443 -10.42 -13.53 -10.66
CA VAL A 443 -11.03 -14.10 -9.46
C VAL A 443 -10.42 -13.41 -8.22
N PRO A 444 -11.21 -12.68 -7.42
CA PRO A 444 -10.69 -11.97 -6.25
C PRO A 444 -10.40 -12.95 -5.10
N ALA A 445 -9.32 -12.75 -4.39
CA ALA A 445 -8.94 -13.48 -3.20
C ALA A 445 -8.36 -12.51 -2.17
N ASP A 446 -8.99 -12.40 -1.01
CA ASP A 446 -8.55 -11.52 0.08
C ASP A 446 -7.95 -12.35 1.22
N PRO A 447 -6.62 -12.58 1.23
CA PRO A 447 -5.98 -13.40 2.25
C PRO A 447 -6.07 -12.75 3.65
N VAL A 448 -6.16 -11.42 3.71
CA VAL A 448 -6.22 -10.67 4.97
C VAL A 448 -7.56 -10.91 5.65
N ARG A 449 -8.67 -10.81 4.90
CA ARG A 449 -10.01 -11.08 5.44
C ARG A 449 -10.24 -12.56 5.74
N ILE A 450 -9.71 -13.47 4.92
CA ILE A 450 -9.72 -14.90 5.24
C ILE A 450 -9.05 -15.12 6.61
N ARG A 451 -7.84 -14.57 6.81
CA ARG A 451 -7.11 -14.66 8.08
C ARG A 451 -7.85 -14.03 9.26
N ARG A 452 -8.58 -12.93 9.05
CA ARG A 452 -9.39 -12.29 10.11
C ARG A 452 -10.55 -13.18 10.57
N VAL A 453 -11.08 -14.05 9.70
CA VAL A 453 -12.20 -14.95 10.03
C VAL A 453 -11.72 -16.28 10.58
N THR A 454 -10.61 -16.82 10.09
CA THR A 454 -10.09 -18.10 10.55
C THR A 454 -8.57 -18.14 10.62
N SER A 455 -8.05 -18.81 11.65
CA SER A 455 -6.63 -19.12 11.78
C SER A 455 -6.24 -20.47 11.17
N ARG A 456 -7.23 -21.31 10.82
CA ARG A 456 -7.05 -22.65 10.21
C ARG A 456 -7.92 -22.76 8.97
N MET A 457 -7.35 -23.13 7.84
CA MET A 457 -8.13 -23.15 6.61
C MET A 457 -9.11 -24.32 6.59
N HIS A 458 -10.30 -24.03 6.07
CA HIS A 458 -11.28 -25.06 5.78
C HIS A 458 -10.73 -26.01 4.70
N PRO A 459 -11.25 -27.23 4.58
CA PRO A 459 -10.89 -28.15 3.50
C PRO A 459 -10.98 -27.50 2.11
N LEU A 460 -10.05 -27.84 1.21
CA LEU A 460 -9.99 -27.23 -0.13
C LEU A 460 -11.27 -27.43 -0.95
N ASN A 461 -11.98 -28.54 -0.75
CA ASN A 461 -13.23 -28.87 -1.45
C ASN A 461 -14.47 -28.11 -0.94
N SER A 462 -14.33 -27.26 0.08
CA SER A 462 -15.41 -26.46 0.65
C SER A 462 -15.30 -25.01 0.18
N SER A 463 -16.38 -24.35 -0.21
CA SER A 463 -16.31 -22.94 -0.63
C SER A 463 -15.80 -22.04 0.49
N TRP A 464 -14.87 -21.12 0.21
CA TRP A 464 -14.36 -20.18 1.20
C TRP A 464 -14.93 -18.78 0.99
N LYS A 465 -15.35 -18.12 2.06
CA LYS A 465 -15.68 -16.70 2.02
C LYS A 465 -14.41 -15.91 1.70
N PHE A 466 -14.51 -14.91 0.82
CA PHE A 466 -13.41 -14.07 0.34
C PHE A 466 -12.38 -14.76 -0.57
N PHE A 467 -12.69 -15.96 -1.09
CA PHE A 467 -12.02 -16.56 -2.23
C PHE A 467 -13.04 -16.70 -3.37
N GLY A 468 -13.00 -15.79 -4.32
CA GLY A 468 -13.96 -15.62 -5.42
C GLY A 468 -15.30 -15.03 -4.98
N ARG A 469 -15.82 -15.43 -3.82
CA ARG A 469 -17.11 -14.98 -3.26
C ARG A 469 -16.94 -13.83 -2.26
N HIS A 470 -17.47 -12.66 -2.61
CA HIS A 470 -17.46 -11.46 -1.76
C HIS A 470 -18.84 -10.80 -1.70
N ASP A 471 -19.39 -10.67 -0.49
CA ASP A 471 -20.64 -9.93 -0.23
C ASP A 471 -20.39 -8.44 0.12
N GLU A 472 -19.11 -8.06 0.18
CA GLU A 472 -18.62 -6.76 0.58
C GLU A 472 -18.00 -5.90 -0.54
N LEU A 473 -17.70 -6.45 -1.72
CA LEU A 473 -17.00 -5.68 -2.75
C LEU A 473 -17.86 -4.61 -3.43
N ARG A 474 -19.21 -4.68 -3.39
CA ARG A 474 -20.07 -3.57 -3.90
C ARG A 474 -19.91 -2.24 -3.15
N GLY A 475 -19.15 -2.19 -2.05
CA GLY A 475 -18.85 -0.94 -1.33
C GLY A 475 -17.37 -0.61 -1.30
N VAL A 476 -16.58 -1.28 -2.13
CA VAL A 476 -15.16 -0.99 -2.33
C VAL A 476 -15.00 -0.38 -3.72
N MET A 477 -14.23 0.69 -3.83
CA MET A 477 -13.88 1.37 -5.08
C MET A 477 -12.41 1.08 -5.42
N PRO A 478 -12.12 0.11 -6.31
CA PRO A 478 -10.77 -0.17 -6.76
C PRO A 478 -10.20 1.00 -7.57
N PHE A 479 -8.94 1.37 -7.31
CA PHE A 479 -8.30 2.49 -8.00
C PHE A 479 -6.85 2.28 -8.40
N ALA A 480 -6.19 1.24 -7.88
CA ALA A 480 -4.81 0.93 -8.27
C ALA A 480 -4.56 -0.58 -8.31
N HIS A 481 -3.61 -0.98 -9.16
CA HIS A 481 -3.02 -2.33 -9.16
C HIS A 481 -1.57 -2.34 -8.63
N HIS A 482 -1.05 -1.17 -8.27
CA HIS A 482 0.33 -0.95 -7.86
C HIS A 482 0.38 0.03 -6.69
N PHE A 483 1.32 -0.17 -5.77
CA PHE A 483 1.62 0.80 -4.70
C PHE A 483 2.35 2.05 -5.20
N HIS A 484 2.98 1.94 -6.37
CA HIS A 484 3.65 3.02 -7.08
C HIS A 484 3.42 2.84 -8.58
N PRO A 485 3.08 3.89 -9.36
CA PRO A 485 2.88 3.75 -10.80
C PRO A 485 4.11 3.12 -11.48
N PRO A 486 3.93 2.22 -12.46
CA PRO A 486 5.04 1.59 -13.19
C PRO A 486 5.66 2.56 -14.22
N THR A 487 6.15 3.70 -13.73
CA THR A 487 6.76 4.77 -14.51
C THR A 487 7.95 5.36 -13.75
N LYS A 488 8.62 6.38 -14.32
CA LYS A 488 9.76 7.06 -13.71
C LYS A 488 9.39 8.17 -12.72
N VAL A 489 8.10 8.37 -12.44
CA VAL A 489 7.66 9.31 -11.42
C VAL A 489 8.17 8.91 -10.03
N ARG A 490 8.10 9.83 -9.08
CA ARG A 490 8.47 9.57 -7.70
C ARG A 490 7.33 9.78 -6.73
N SER A 491 7.39 9.01 -5.66
CA SER A 491 6.66 9.26 -4.42
C SER A 491 7.68 9.66 -3.35
N TYR A 492 7.37 10.65 -2.53
CA TYR A 492 8.24 11.13 -1.45
C TYR A 492 7.99 10.31 -0.19
N GLU A 493 9.08 9.84 0.43
CA GLU A 493 9.13 9.07 1.68
C GLU A 493 8.47 7.69 1.59
N SER A 494 7.17 7.63 1.29
CA SER A 494 6.37 6.41 1.31
C SER A 494 5.58 6.24 0.00
N PRO A 495 5.43 5.03 -0.57
CA PRO A 495 4.59 4.79 -1.74
C PRO A 495 3.13 5.18 -1.45
N ALA A 496 2.55 6.02 -2.31
CA ALA A 496 1.19 6.53 -2.13
C ALA A 496 0.27 6.28 -3.32
N PHE A 497 0.51 5.23 -4.11
CA PHE A 497 -0.25 4.84 -5.31
C PHE A 497 -0.09 5.77 -6.52
N TRP A 498 0.42 6.99 -6.33
CA TRP A 498 0.68 7.98 -7.37
C TRP A 498 2.13 8.44 -7.29
N GLY A 499 2.52 9.28 -8.25
CA GLY A 499 3.78 9.99 -8.14
C GLY A 499 3.85 11.20 -9.05
N TRP A 500 4.95 11.90 -8.95
CA TRP A 500 5.21 13.08 -9.77
C TRP A 500 6.70 13.20 -10.13
N GLN A 501 6.99 14.03 -11.11
CA GLN A 501 8.34 14.36 -11.56
C GLN A 501 8.40 15.84 -11.95
N VAL A 502 9.54 16.47 -11.73
CA VAL A 502 9.83 17.83 -12.22
C VAL A 502 11.19 17.89 -12.90
N THR A 503 11.34 18.82 -13.84
CA THR A 503 12.62 19.20 -14.46
C THR A 503 13.07 20.58 -13.96
N PRO A 504 14.39 20.86 -13.88
CA PRO A 504 15.50 19.98 -14.25
C PRO A 504 15.82 18.91 -13.20
N GLY A 505 15.29 19.04 -11.98
CA GLY A 505 15.53 18.07 -10.91
C GLY A 505 14.47 18.15 -9.84
N LEU A 506 14.31 17.06 -9.10
CA LEU A 506 13.36 16.99 -8.01
C LEU A 506 13.83 17.83 -6.82
N PRO A 507 12.93 18.56 -6.14
CA PRO A 507 13.28 19.27 -4.92
C PRO A 507 13.79 18.31 -3.85
N SER A 508 14.72 18.82 -3.04
CA SER A 508 15.29 18.07 -1.93
C SER A 508 14.28 17.80 -0.81
N GLN A 509 13.26 18.65 -0.69
CA GLN A 509 12.28 18.61 0.38
C GLN A 509 10.87 18.90 -0.14
N VAL A 510 10.07 17.84 -0.29
CA VAL A 510 8.63 17.91 -0.53
C VAL A 510 7.96 16.93 0.38
N TRP A 511 6.80 17.31 0.90
CA TRP A 511 5.90 16.35 1.51
C TRP A 511 4.69 16.14 0.63
N GLN A 512 4.21 14.90 0.65
CA GLN A 512 3.02 14.49 -0.06
C GLN A 512 1.92 14.09 0.91
N ARG A 513 0.68 14.15 0.43
CA ARG A 513 -0.48 13.65 1.14
C ARG A 513 -1.49 13.13 0.13
N VAL A 514 -2.12 12.02 0.46
CA VAL A 514 -3.25 11.47 -0.26
C VAL A 514 -4.45 11.37 0.69
N ARG A 515 -5.63 11.70 0.17
CA ARG A 515 -6.90 11.45 0.85
C ARG A 515 -7.87 10.85 -0.15
N PHE A 516 -8.65 9.88 0.31
CA PHE A 516 -9.73 9.29 -0.47
C PHE A 516 -11.06 9.64 0.19
N ALA A 517 -12.09 9.78 -0.63
CA ALA A 517 -13.48 9.84 -0.22
C ALA A 517 -14.31 9.05 -1.24
N GLY A 518 -15.45 8.54 -0.81
CA GLY A 518 -16.36 7.81 -1.67
C GLY A 518 -17.78 8.25 -1.40
N HIS A 519 -18.54 8.55 -2.44
CA HIS A 519 -19.94 8.95 -2.32
C HIS A 519 -20.78 8.07 -3.23
N LYS A 520 -21.99 7.71 -2.80
CA LYS A 520 -22.94 6.98 -3.64
C LYS A 520 -23.22 7.82 -4.89
N GLY A 521 -23.01 7.25 -6.06
CA GLY A 521 -23.29 7.93 -7.32
C GLY A 521 -24.80 8.10 -7.52
N SER A 522 -25.20 9.20 -8.16
CA SER A 522 -26.60 9.42 -8.57
C SER A 522 -26.99 8.60 -9.81
N HIS A 523 -26.01 8.04 -10.52
CA HIS A 523 -26.23 7.24 -11.72
C HIS A 523 -26.90 5.90 -11.40
N ARG A 524 -27.93 5.52 -12.17
CA ARG A 524 -28.58 4.21 -12.04
C ARG A 524 -27.66 3.13 -12.60
N PRO A 525 -27.26 2.11 -11.83
CA PRO A 525 -26.32 1.09 -12.28
C PRO A 525 -26.77 0.31 -13.52
N ASP A 526 -28.08 0.24 -13.76
CA ASP A 526 -28.68 -0.52 -14.86
C ASP A 526 -28.72 0.25 -16.20
N ARG A 527 -28.29 1.52 -16.22
CA ARG A 527 -28.24 2.26 -17.47
C ARG A 527 -27.12 1.66 -18.34
N PRO A 528 -27.42 1.18 -19.56
CA PRO A 528 -26.39 0.72 -20.48
C PRO A 528 -25.37 1.83 -20.66
N GLN A 529 -24.11 1.58 -20.32
CA GLN A 529 -23.06 2.55 -20.64
C GLN A 529 -22.98 2.64 -22.17
N PRO A 530 -22.89 3.86 -22.74
CA PRO A 530 -22.64 4.01 -24.16
C PRO A 530 -21.39 3.19 -24.49
N GLY A 531 -21.53 2.25 -25.45
CA GLY A 531 -20.50 1.27 -25.76
C GLY A 531 -19.14 1.95 -25.93
N PHE A 532 -18.13 1.48 -25.22
CA PHE A 532 -16.78 2.00 -25.33
C PHE A 532 -16.27 1.74 -26.76
N PRO A 533 -15.92 2.76 -27.56
CA PRO A 533 -15.29 2.51 -28.85
C PRO A 533 -13.94 1.81 -28.61
N GLY A 534 -13.87 0.54 -28.98
CA GLY A 534 -12.72 -0.34 -28.74
C GLY A 534 -12.95 -1.46 -27.72
N SER A 535 -14.10 -1.52 -27.03
CA SER A 535 -14.54 -2.79 -26.43
C SER A 535 -15.36 -3.52 -27.49
N THR A 536 -14.69 -4.28 -28.37
CA THR A 536 -15.38 -5.30 -29.16
C THR A 536 -16.05 -6.25 -28.16
N ARG A 537 -17.39 -6.29 -28.21
CA ARG A 537 -18.16 -7.34 -27.52
C ARG A 537 -17.84 -8.68 -28.15
#